data_AF-A0A0T7BR60-F1
#
_entry.id   AF-A0A0T7BR60-F1
#
_cell.length_a   1.000
_cell.length_b   1.000
_cell.length_c   1.000
_cell.angle_alpha   90.00
_cell.angle_beta   90.00
_cell.angle_gamma   90.00
#
_symmetry.space_group_name_H-M   'P 1'
#
loop_
_entity.id
_entity.type
_entity.pdbx_description
1 polymer ?
#
loop_
_entity_poly.entity_id
_entity_poly.type
_entity_poly.pdbx_seq_one_letter_code
_entity_poly.pdbx_strand_id
1 'polypeptide(L)'
;MCDFDKGFILCTCKDKEKPIVHNKNSRRYKQEQATTPKMYQWYLSTFKRYKSDDEPIMEGLYELPAADIGKGLTEDWVLLNLNDKNCFDVDYIPQEGDNLVIRDAHKQWVYLSFIFQNGGWERGHYNPFDTLQTLIIKGEVEHEISPLNSV
;
A
#
# COMPACT_ATOMS: atom_id res chain seq x y z
N MET A 1 -3.65 7.33 -1.95
CA MET A 1 -4.05 8.67 -1.52
C MET A 1 -3.51 9.69 -2.47
N CYS A 2 -4.28 10.02 -3.50
CA CYS A 2 -3.94 11.20 -4.29
C CYS A 2 -4.31 12.50 -3.60
N ASP A 3 -5.20 12.45 -2.60
CA ASP A 3 -5.90 13.63 -2.14
C ASP A 3 -6.51 13.34 -0.77
N PHE A 4 -5.98 13.95 0.30
CA PHE A 4 -6.55 13.82 1.64
C PHE A 4 -7.84 14.65 1.79
N ASP A 5 -8.04 15.66 0.94
CA ASP A 5 -9.19 16.57 0.97
C ASP A 5 -10.43 15.94 0.32
N LYS A 6 -10.24 14.97 -0.59
CA LYS A 6 -11.32 14.13 -1.17
C LYS A 6 -11.57 12.82 -0.41
N GLY A 7 -10.90 12.63 0.73
CA GLY A 7 -10.99 11.43 1.56
C GLY A 7 -10.07 10.29 1.11
N PHE A 8 -10.29 9.08 1.64
CA PHE A 8 -9.41 7.94 1.38
C PHE A 8 -9.59 7.37 -0.04
N ILE A 9 -8.75 7.80 -0.99
CA ILE A 9 -8.71 7.26 -2.37
C ILE A 9 -7.32 6.72 -2.73
N LEU A 10 -7.25 5.43 -3.05
CA LEU A 10 -6.11 4.68 -3.58
C LEU A 10 -6.01 4.90 -5.09
N CYS A 11 -4.95 5.57 -5.51
CA CYS A 11 -4.76 5.89 -6.92
C CYS A 11 -3.75 5.00 -7.59
N THR A 12 -4.09 4.54 -8.79
CA THR A 12 -3.20 3.78 -9.64
C THR A 12 -1.98 4.62 -10.06
N CYS A 13 -0.83 3.95 -10.20
CA CYS A 13 0.33 4.55 -10.85
C CYS A 13 0.00 4.75 -12.33
N LYS A 14 -0.51 5.92 -12.72
CA LYS A 14 -0.38 6.35 -14.12
C LYS A 14 1.11 6.54 -14.39
N ASP A 15 1.59 6.14 -15.57
CA ASP A 15 2.98 6.34 -15.98
C ASP A 15 3.30 7.85 -16.00
N LYS A 16 3.62 8.42 -14.84
CA LYS A 16 4.27 9.71 -14.75
C LYS A 16 5.67 9.47 -15.27
N GLU A 17 6.02 10.09 -16.39
CA GLU A 17 7.39 10.07 -16.90
C GLU A 17 8.33 10.48 -15.77
N LYS A 18 9.16 9.52 -15.32
CA LYS A 18 10.13 9.81 -14.26
C LYS A 18 11.11 10.83 -14.82
N PRO A 19 11.29 12.00 -14.20
CA PRO A 19 12.27 12.97 -14.68
C PRO A 19 13.65 12.32 -14.68
N ILE A 20 14.43 12.54 -15.74
CA ILE A 20 15.81 12.06 -15.82
C ILE A 20 16.62 12.81 -14.76
N VAL A 21 16.90 12.13 -13.65
CA VAL A 21 17.72 12.69 -12.57
C VAL A 21 19.19 12.40 -12.83
N HIS A 22 19.95 13.46 -13.13
CA HIS A 22 21.41 13.43 -13.11
C HIS A 22 21.92 13.56 -11.65
N ASN A 23 23.11 13.03 -11.34
CA ASN A 23 23.77 13.15 -10.03
C ASN A 23 23.04 12.52 -8.83
N LYS A 24 22.50 11.30 -9.00
CA LYS A 24 21.85 10.49 -7.94
C LYS A 24 22.73 10.23 -6.69
N ASN A 25 24.04 10.40 -6.80
CA ASN A 25 24.98 10.21 -5.69
C ASN A 25 25.34 11.49 -4.96
N SER A 26 24.89 12.66 -5.42
CA SER A 26 25.22 13.93 -4.79
C SER A 26 24.64 14.02 -3.38
N ARG A 27 25.38 14.68 -2.48
CA ARG A 27 24.94 14.91 -1.09
C ARG A 27 23.61 15.66 -1.04
N ARG A 28 23.43 16.63 -1.94
CA ARG A 28 22.20 17.40 -2.11
C ARG A 28 21.01 16.52 -2.50
N TYR A 29 21.17 15.64 -3.50
CA TYR A 29 20.10 14.72 -3.90
C TYR A 29 19.68 13.77 -2.77
N LYS A 30 20.65 13.23 -2.01
CA LYS A 30 20.35 12.38 -0.84
C LYS A 30 19.61 13.15 0.27
N GLN A 31 19.94 14.42 0.46
CA GLN A 31 19.30 15.28 1.45
C GLN A 31 17.89 15.69 1.01
N GLU A 32 17.70 16.02 -0.27
CA GLU A 32 16.40 16.29 -0.87
C GLU A 32 15.48 15.05 -0.80
N GLN A 33 16.00 13.86 -1.08
CA GLN A 33 15.33 12.55 -0.87
C GLN A 33 14.91 12.34 0.59
N ALA A 34 15.78 12.65 1.55
CA ALA A 34 15.46 12.54 2.97
C ALA A 34 14.36 13.53 3.42
N THR A 35 14.22 14.66 2.71
CA THR A 35 13.15 15.65 2.93
C THR A 35 11.93 15.45 2.02
N THR A 36 11.97 14.48 1.09
CA THR A 36 10.86 14.21 0.19
C THR A 36 9.69 13.68 1.02
N PRO A 37 8.44 14.16 0.79
CA PRO A 37 7.30 13.71 1.55
C PRO A 37 7.19 12.18 1.50
N LYS A 38 6.92 11.57 2.67
CA LYS A 38 6.75 10.12 2.76
C LYS A 38 5.73 9.65 1.74
N MET A 39 6.21 8.88 0.77
CA MET A 39 5.33 8.26 -0.20
C MET A 39 4.80 6.96 0.38
N TYR A 40 3.49 6.74 0.30
CA TYR A 40 2.91 5.42 0.57
C TYR A 40 2.72 4.70 -0.76
N GLN A 41 2.95 3.40 -0.78
CA GLN A 41 2.63 2.56 -1.93
C GLN A 41 1.51 1.60 -1.53
N TRP A 42 0.67 1.25 -2.47
CA TRP A 42 -0.32 0.21 -2.28
C TRP A 42 -0.28 -0.79 -3.42
N TYR A 43 -0.63 -2.03 -3.10
CA TYR A 43 -0.82 -3.09 -4.07
C TYR A 43 -2.02 -3.94 -3.70
N LEU A 44 -2.73 -4.35 -4.73
CA LEU A 44 -3.87 -5.22 -4.65
C LEU A 44 -3.56 -6.50 -5.42
N SER A 45 -3.73 -7.62 -4.75
CA SER A 45 -3.42 -8.94 -5.31
C SER A 45 -4.47 -9.96 -4.92
N THR A 46 -4.74 -10.90 -5.83
CA THR A 46 -5.44 -12.14 -5.49
C THR A 46 -4.43 -13.14 -4.96
N PHE A 47 -4.78 -13.83 -3.88
CA PHE A 47 -4.01 -14.96 -3.41
C PHE A 47 -4.75 -16.27 -3.65
N LYS A 48 -4.02 -17.27 -4.15
CA LYS A 48 -4.48 -18.65 -4.19
C LYS A 48 -3.65 -19.44 -3.20
N ARG A 49 -4.31 -20.03 -2.21
CA ARG A 49 -3.68 -20.96 -1.28
C ARG A 49 -3.26 -22.22 -2.04
N TYR A 50 -2.11 -22.79 -1.70
CA TYR A 50 -1.78 -24.13 -2.16
C TYR A 50 -2.87 -25.12 -1.69
N LYS A 51 -3.13 -26.16 -2.50
CA LYS A 51 -3.90 -27.29 -2.01
C LYS A 51 -3.11 -27.86 -0.83
N SER A 52 -3.81 -28.22 0.24
CA SER A 52 -3.28 -28.62 1.55
C SER A 52 -2.22 -29.71 1.57
N ASP A 53 -1.98 -30.36 0.44
CA ASP A 53 -1.12 -31.54 0.32
C ASP A 53 0.29 -31.16 -0.20
N ASP A 54 0.52 -29.91 -0.58
CA ASP A 54 1.82 -29.38 -0.97
C ASP A 54 2.50 -28.73 0.26
N GLU A 55 3.73 -29.17 0.60
CA GLU A 55 4.53 -28.54 1.66
C GLU A 55 4.80 -27.06 1.35
N PRO A 56 4.97 -26.21 2.39
CA PRO A 56 5.36 -24.82 2.18
C PRO A 56 6.60 -24.74 1.30
N ILE A 57 6.56 -23.91 0.27
CA ILE A 57 7.61 -23.85 -0.76
C ILE A 57 8.93 -23.35 -0.19
N MET A 58 8.86 -22.60 0.91
CA MET A 58 10.03 -22.01 1.55
C MET A 58 9.73 -21.78 3.03
N GLU A 59 10.70 -22.07 3.90
CA GLU A 59 10.67 -21.59 5.28
C GLU A 59 11.40 -20.26 5.38
N GLY A 60 10.81 -19.30 6.09
CA GLY A 60 11.41 -17.98 6.24
C GLY A 60 10.72 -17.13 7.31
N LEU A 61 11.38 -16.03 7.66
CA LEU A 61 10.82 -15.02 8.55
C LEU A 61 10.19 -13.90 7.71
N TYR A 62 9.02 -13.44 8.14
CA TYR A 62 8.38 -12.27 7.57
C TYR A 62 7.80 -11.40 8.68
N GLU A 63 7.69 -10.10 8.41
CA GLU A 63 7.14 -9.13 9.36
C GLU A 63 5.61 -9.13 9.29
N LEU A 64 4.97 -9.03 10.45
CA LEU A 64 3.51 -8.91 10.54
C LEU A 64 3.05 -7.49 10.17
N PRO A 65 1.81 -7.32 9.68
CA PRO A 65 1.25 -6.00 9.47
C PRO A 65 1.23 -5.18 10.76
N ALA A 66 1.54 -3.90 10.65
CA ALA A 66 1.40 -2.93 11.73
C ALA A 66 -0.07 -2.47 11.83
N ALA A 67 -0.45 -1.92 12.99
CA ALA A 67 -1.76 -1.29 13.18
C ALA A 67 -1.77 0.20 12.75
N ASP A 68 -0.60 0.83 12.63
CA ASP A 68 -0.43 2.24 12.27
C ASP A 68 0.89 2.44 11.52
N ILE A 69 0.82 3.04 10.33
CA ILE A 69 2.00 3.36 9.49
C ILE A 69 2.28 4.87 9.42
N GLY A 70 1.64 5.65 10.30
CA GLY A 70 1.77 7.08 10.50
C GLY A 70 0.80 7.92 9.68
N LYS A 71 0.78 9.23 9.96
CA LYS A 71 -0.02 10.23 9.22
C LYS A 71 -1.53 9.93 9.21
N GLY A 72 -2.02 9.28 10.27
CA GLY A 72 -3.43 8.91 10.39
C GLY A 72 -3.83 7.66 9.59
N LEU A 73 -2.87 6.99 8.94
CA LEU A 73 -3.09 5.69 8.30
C LEU A 73 -3.03 4.57 9.34
N THR A 74 -4.12 4.43 10.09
CA THR A 74 -4.34 3.31 11.01
C THR A 74 -5.19 2.23 10.34
N GLU A 75 -5.08 1.00 10.84
CA GLU A 75 -5.90 -0.13 10.37
C GLU A 75 -7.40 0.19 10.46
N ASP A 76 -7.85 0.78 11.57
CA ASP A 76 -9.24 1.07 11.84
C ASP A 76 -9.80 2.09 10.85
N TRP A 77 -9.04 3.14 10.60
CA TRP A 77 -9.46 4.22 9.70
C TRP A 77 -9.52 3.73 8.26
N VAL A 78 -8.54 2.94 7.81
CA VAL A 78 -8.54 2.37 6.46
C VAL A 78 -9.69 1.37 6.30
N LEU A 79 -9.89 0.48 7.28
CA LEU A 79 -10.94 -0.53 7.24
C LEU A 79 -12.34 0.07 7.20
N LEU A 80 -12.56 1.15 7.97
CA LEU A 80 -13.80 1.92 7.94
C LEU A 80 -14.08 2.44 6.53
N ASN A 81 -13.09 3.05 5.87
CA ASN A 81 -13.27 3.61 4.53
C ASN A 81 -13.49 2.52 3.47
N LEU A 82 -12.71 1.43 3.53
CA LEU A 82 -12.81 0.31 2.58
C LEU A 82 -14.19 -0.35 2.56
N ASN A 83 -14.87 -0.41 3.71
CA ASN A 83 -16.19 -1.01 3.85
C ASN A 83 -17.35 -0.02 3.68
N ASP A 84 -17.08 1.28 3.64
CA ASP A 84 -18.10 2.32 3.41
C ASP A 84 -18.34 2.55 1.90
N LYS A 85 -17.26 2.58 1.09
CA LYS A 85 -17.33 2.91 -0.34
C LYS A 85 -16.17 2.34 -1.13
N ASN A 86 -16.27 2.39 -2.46
CA ASN A 86 -15.12 2.11 -3.33
C ASN A 86 -14.04 3.18 -3.12
N CYS A 87 -12.87 2.75 -2.61
CA CYS A 87 -11.72 3.61 -2.35
C CYS A 87 -10.70 3.61 -3.49
N PHE A 88 -10.95 2.95 -4.62
CA PHE A 88 -10.02 2.88 -5.74
C PHE A 88 -10.39 3.93 -6.81
N ASP A 89 -9.39 4.53 -7.45
CA ASP A 89 -9.59 5.48 -8.57
C ASP A 89 -9.98 4.79 -9.90
N VAL A 90 -10.25 3.50 -9.83
CA VAL A 90 -10.68 2.63 -10.92
C VAL A 90 -11.97 1.91 -10.53
N ASP A 91 -12.74 1.50 -11.53
CA ASP A 91 -13.92 0.67 -11.29
C ASP A 91 -13.48 -0.75 -10.91
N TYR A 92 -13.39 -0.98 -9.60
CA TYR A 92 -12.93 -2.23 -9.01
C TYR A 92 -13.98 -2.77 -8.04
N ILE A 93 -14.29 -4.05 -8.20
CA ILE A 93 -15.23 -4.80 -7.37
C ILE A 93 -14.41 -5.86 -6.64
N PRO A 94 -14.32 -5.82 -5.30
CA PRO A 94 -13.58 -6.80 -4.52
C PRO A 94 -14.09 -8.23 -4.71
N GLN A 95 -13.16 -9.19 -4.70
CA GLN A 95 -13.44 -10.62 -4.77
C GLN A 95 -12.89 -11.32 -3.53
N GLU A 96 -13.51 -12.45 -3.17
CA GLU A 96 -13.09 -13.27 -2.05
C GLU A 96 -11.60 -13.65 -2.16
N GLY A 97 -10.82 -13.33 -1.13
CA GLY A 97 -9.38 -13.59 -1.07
C GLY A 97 -8.51 -12.51 -1.72
N ASP A 98 -9.09 -11.40 -2.18
CA ASP A 98 -8.31 -10.22 -2.52
C ASP A 98 -7.60 -9.67 -1.29
N ASN A 99 -6.34 -9.27 -1.47
CA ASN A 99 -5.54 -8.68 -0.41
C ASN A 99 -4.98 -7.34 -0.86
N LEU A 100 -5.31 -6.31 -0.08
CA LEU A 100 -4.78 -4.97 -0.18
C LEU A 100 -3.65 -4.81 0.84
N VAL A 101 -2.51 -4.35 0.38
CA VAL A 101 -1.41 -3.94 1.25
C VAL A 101 -1.04 -2.49 0.97
N ILE A 102 -0.79 -1.75 2.05
CA ILE A 102 -0.35 -0.36 2.02
C ILE A 102 0.94 -0.25 2.84
N ARG A 103 2.01 0.28 2.27
CA ARG A 103 3.31 0.39 2.94
C ARG A 103 3.94 1.76 2.77
N ASP A 104 4.79 2.14 3.72
CA ASP A 104 5.68 3.28 3.56
C ASP A 104 6.78 2.93 2.52
N ALA A 105 6.94 3.76 1.49
CA ALA A 105 7.90 3.52 0.41
C ALA A 105 9.36 3.47 0.90
N HIS A 106 9.67 4.16 2.00
CA HIS A 106 11.00 4.22 2.61
C HIS A 106 11.16 3.20 3.74
N LYS A 107 10.06 2.71 4.31
CA LYS A 107 10.05 1.67 5.36
C LYS A 107 9.19 0.48 4.91
N GLN A 108 9.70 -0.28 3.95
CA GLN A 108 8.96 -1.36 3.31
C GLN A 108 8.45 -2.44 4.28
N TRP A 109 9.12 -2.61 5.43
CA TRP A 109 8.75 -3.54 6.49
C TRP A 109 7.58 -3.07 7.38
N VAL A 110 7.16 -1.81 7.24
CA VAL A 110 6.04 -1.22 7.99
C VAL A 110 4.86 -1.04 7.04
N TYR A 111 3.83 -1.88 7.22
CA TYR A 111 2.71 -1.98 6.28
C TYR A 111 1.40 -2.33 6.97
N LEU A 112 0.29 -1.96 6.35
CA LEU A 112 -1.07 -2.41 6.67
C LEU A 112 -1.48 -3.50 5.68
N SER A 113 -2.30 -4.45 6.10
CA SER A 113 -2.82 -5.50 5.23
C SER A 113 -4.27 -5.81 5.54
N PHE A 114 -5.07 -5.97 4.48
CA PHE A 114 -6.51 -6.24 4.56
C PHE A 114 -6.89 -7.33 3.57
N ILE A 115 -7.78 -8.23 3.95
CA ILE A 115 -8.28 -9.28 3.06
C ILE A 115 -9.78 -9.11 2.88
N PHE A 116 -10.27 -9.20 1.65
CA PHE A 116 -11.69 -9.23 1.37
C PHE A 116 -12.23 -10.64 1.59
N GLN A 117 -13.02 -10.84 2.64
CA GLN A 117 -13.65 -12.11 2.97
C GLN A 117 -15.08 -11.91 3.45
N ASN A 118 -15.94 -12.90 3.22
CA ASN A 118 -17.35 -12.87 3.65
C ASN A 118 -18.12 -11.61 3.18
N GLY A 119 -17.72 -11.03 2.04
CA GLY A 119 -18.34 -9.84 1.47
C GLY A 119 -17.88 -8.50 2.07
N GLY A 120 -16.84 -8.48 2.90
CA GLY A 120 -16.25 -7.25 3.46
C GLY A 120 -14.74 -7.29 3.53
N TRP A 121 -14.11 -6.13 3.64
CA TRP A 121 -12.70 -6.04 4.00
C TRP A 121 -12.53 -6.31 5.49
N GLU A 122 -11.57 -7.16 5.83
CA GLU A 122 -11.21 -7.52 7.20
C GLU A 122 -9.71 -7.34 7.43
N ARG A 123 -9.29 -7.27 8.69
CA ARG A 123 -7.87 -7.29 9.07
C ARG A 123 -7.30 -8.66 8.76
N GLY A 124 -6.18 -8.71 8.06
CA GLY A 124 -5.52 -9.98 7.80
C GLY A 124 -4.40 -9.86 6.79
N HIS A 125 -3.60 -10.91 6.70
CA HIS A 125 -2.51 -11.02 5.74
C HIS A 125 -2.33 -12.47 5.32
N TYR A 126 -1.76 -12.65 4.14
CA TYR A 126 -1.34 -13.96 3.68
C TYR A 126 0.11 -14.21 4.07
N ASN A 127 0.42 -15.46 4.44
CA ASN A 127 1.80 -15.89 4.57
C ASN A 127 2.43 -15.91 3.15
N PRO A 128 3.50 -15.13 2.89
CA PRO A 128 4.14 -15.10 1.58
C PRO A 128 4.73 -16.44 1.14
N PHE A 129 4.92 -17.39 2.08
CA PHE A 129 5.50 -18.70 1.81
C PHE A 129 4.48 -19.80 1.51
N ASP A 130 3.20 -19.57 1.83
CA ASP A 130 2.11 -20.57 1.69
C ASP A 130 1.11 -20.18 0.59
N THR A 131 1.41 -19.16 -0.21
CA THR A 131 0.45 -18.58 -1.14
C THR A 131 1.07 -18.15 -2.46
N LEU A 132 0.31 -18.32 -3.55
CA LEU A 132 0.63 -17.74 -4.85
C LEU A 132 -0.05 -16.39 -4.98
N GLN A 133 0.76 -15.34 -5.15
CA GLN A 133 0.29 -13.98 -5.38
C GLN A 133 0.17 -13.70 -6.89
N THR A 134 -0.99 -13.24 -7.33
CA THR A 134 -1.15 -12.59 -8.64
C THR A 134 -1.43 -11.11 -8.42
N LEU A 135 -0.49 -10.24 -8.79
CA LEU A 135 -0.67 -8.79 -8.70
C LEU A 135 -1.75 -8.35 -9.70
N ILE A 136 -2.78 -7.67 -9.20
CA ILE A 136 -3.86 -7.15 -10.03
C ILE A 136 -3.55 -5.69 -10.36
N ILE A 137 -3.35 -4.85 -9.34
CA ILE A 137 -3.22 -3.39 -9.47
C ILE A 137 -2.23 -2.87 -8.42
N LYS A 138 -1.52 -1.78 -8.74
CA LYS A 138 -0.68 -1.05 -7.80
C LYS A 138 -0.81 0.46 -7.94
N GLY A 139 -0.42 1.17 -6.90
CA GLY A 139 -0.42 2.63 -6.90
C GLY A 139 0.53 3.25 -5.88
N GLU A 140 0.73 4.56 -6.03
CA GLU A 140 1.62 5.38 -5.20
C GLU A 140 0.88 6.62 -4.70
N VAL A 141 1.31 7.12 -3.54
CA VAL A 141 0.70 8.21 -2.78
C VAL A 141 1.77 9.26 -2.53
N GLU A 142 1.62 10.43 -3.14
CA GLU A 142 2.46 11.59 -2.85
C GLU A 142 1.70 12.49 -1.88
N HIS A 143 2.25 12.77 -0.70
CA HIS A 143 1.70 13.80 0.18
C HIS A 143 2.27 15.14 -0.26
N GLU A 144 1.45 16.04 -0.81
CA GLU A 144 1.87 17.44 -0.96
C GLU A 144 1.95 18.07 0.44
N ILE A 145 3.12 18.58 0.81
CA ILE A 145 3.23 19.45 1.99
C ILE A 145 2.77 20.82 1.50
N SER A 146 1.55 21.24 1.88
CA SER A 146 1.14 22.62 1.67
C SER A 146 2.17 23.52 2.36
N PRO A 147 2.75 24.52 1.65
CA PRO A 147 3.68 25.43 2.29
C PRO A 147 2.93 26.16 3.41
N LEU A 148 3.48 26.10 4.62
CA LEU A 148 3.07 26.94 5.73
C LEU A 148 3.11 28.40 5.24
N ASN A 149 1.94 29.01 5.06
CA ASN A 149 1.82 30.45 4.94
C ASN A 149 2.28 31.04 6.28
N SER A 150 3.54 31.43 6.34
CA SER A 150 4.08 32.32 7.36
C SER A 150 3.37 33.67 7.22
N VAL A 151 2.52 33.98 8.21
CA VAL A 151 1.98 35.33 8.47
C VAL A 151 3.10 36.24 8.95
#